data_AF-A0A7J5UVI9-F1
#
_entry.id   AF-A0A7J5UVI9-F1
#
_cell.length_a   1.000
_cell.length_b   1.000
_cell.length_c   1.000
_cell.angle_alpha   90.00
_cell.angle_beta   90.00
_cell.angle_gamma   90.00
#
_symmetry.space_group_name_H-M   'P 1'
#
loop_
_entity.id
_entity.type
_entity.pdbx_description
1 polymer ?
#
loop_
_entity_poly.entity_id
_entity_poly.type
_entity_poly.pdbx_seq_one_letter_code
_entity_poly.pdbx_strand_id
1 'polypeptide(L)'
;MGSFKEMLAKDILERTGMNARPMMDLGIISLDEARKWVVKKKYYEMAKTGMPLTEIKYELAETYGMSVSAIDKMIYKPRKPKQLTHE
;
A
#
# COMPACT_ATOMS: atom_id res chain seq x y z
N MET A 1 -1.63 -20.78 7.84
CA MET A 1 -1.36 -19.58 7.04
C MET A 1 -2.27 -18.48 7.53
N GLY A 2 -1.72 -17.33 7.96
CA GLY A 2 -2.53 -16.22 8.48
C GLY A 2 -3.37 -15.56 7.37
N SER A 3 -4.45 -14.88 7.75
CA SER A 3 -5.31 -14.19 6.79
C SER A 3 -4.57 -13.04 6.08
N PHE A 4 -4.92 -12.71 4.83
CA PHE A 4 -4.34 -11.55 4.12
C PHE A 4 -4.43 -10.25 4.96
N LYS A 5 -5.53 -10.12 5.71
CA LYS A 5 -5.75 -9.03 6.67
C LYS A 5 -4.74 -9.04 7.82
N GLU A 6 -4.34 -10.21 8.36
CA GLU A 6 -3.27 -10.29 9.37
C GLU A 6 -1.92 -9.86 8.82
N MET A 7 -1.60 -10.27 7.60
CA MET A 7 -0.36 -9.87 6.94
C MET A 7 -0.29 -8.33 6.81
N LEU A 8 -1.36 -7.70 6.32
CA LEU A 8 -1.43 -6.24 6.22
C LEU A 8 -1.34 -5.55 7.59
N ALA A 9 -2.05 -6.06 8.60
CA ALA A 9 -2.00 -5.49 9.94
C ALA A 9 -0.60 -5.56 10.54
N LYS A 10 0.12 -6.68 10.31
CA LYS A 10 1.51 -6.86 10.73
C LYS A 10 2.45 -5.89 10.01
N ASP A 11 2.34 -5.76 8.69
CA ASP A 11 3.16 -4.81 7.92
C ASP A 11 2.95 -3.36 8.38
N ILE A 12 1.72 -2.98 8.71
CA ILE A 12 1.41 -1.64 9.24
C ILE A 12 1.97 -1.48 10.65
N LEU A 13 1.84 -2.49 11.51
CA LEU A 13 2.38 -2.48 12.86
C LEU A 13 3.90 -2.29 12.84
N GLU A 14 4.62 -3.04 12.00
CA GLU A 14 6.07 -2.95 11.88
C GLU A 14 6.54 -1.56 11.38
N ARG A 15 5.73 -0.87 10.58
CA ARG A 15 6.09 0.44 10.00
C ARG A 15 5.64 1.64 10.79
N THR A 16 4.61 1.50 11.62
CA THR A 16 3.98 2.63 12.32
C THR A 16 3.97 2.48 13.83
N GLY A 17 4.22 1.27 14.35
CA GLY A 17 3.99 0.93 15.75
C GLY A 17 2.50 0.79 16.11
N MET A 18 1.57 0.97 15.16
CA MET A 18 0.14 0.90 15.41
C MET A 18 -0.48 -0.40 14.90
N ASN A 19 -1.27 -1.04 15.76
CA ASN A 19 -2.04 -2.21 15.36
C ASN A 19 -3.29 -1.77 14.57
N ALA A 20 -3.25 -1.91 13.25
CA ALA A 20 -4.35 -1.55 12.37
C ALA A 20 -5.46 -2.61 12.29
N ARG A 21 -5.27 -3.81 12.87
CA ARG A 21 -6.27 -4.90 12.79
C ARG A 21 -7.64 -4.49 13.32
N PRO A 22 -7.78 -3.88 14.52
CA PRO A 22 -9.08 -3.46 15.02
C PRO A 22 -9.75 -2.42 14.11
N MET A 23 -8.96 -1.51 13.51
CA MET A 23 -9.48 -0.50 12.59
C MET A 23 -10.04 -1.12 11.30
N MET A 24 -9.42 -2.18 10.80
CA MET A 24 -9.93 -2.93 9.64
C MET A 24 -11.17 -3.76 9.98
N ASP A 25 -11.23 -4.32 11.19
CA ASP A 25 -12.39 -5.10 11.64
C ASP A 25 -13.61 -4.21 11.89
N LEU A 26 -13.39 -2.97 12.37
CA LEU A 26 -14.42 -1.95 12.52
C LEU A 26 -14.78 -1.23 11.21
N GLY A 27 -14.09 -1.53 10.09
CA GLY A 27 -14.32 -0.88 8.80
C GLY A 27 -13.88 0.58 8.73
N ILE A 28 -13.10 1.07 9.70
CA ILE A 28 -12.52 2.42 9.72
C ILE A 28 -11.50 2.58 8.59
N ILE A 29 -10.75 1.51 8.30
CA ILE A 29 -9.81 1.44 7.18
C ILE A 29 -10.20 0.25 6.31
N SER A 30 -10.42 0.48 5.01
CA SER A 30 -10.69 -0.62 4.10
C SER A 30 -9.42 -1.44 3.83
N LEU A 31 -9.60 -2.74 3.57
CA LEU A 31 -8.47 -3.63 3.21
C LEU A 31 -7.72 -3.15 1.97
N ASP A 32 -8.43 -2.58 1.00
CA ASP A 32 -7.82 -2.09 -0.23
C ASP A 32 -6.96 -0.84 0.00
N GLU A 33 -7.43 0.10 0.84
CA GLU A 33 -6.63 1.26 1.23
C GLU A 33 -5.42 0.87 2.06
N ALA A 34 -5.59 -0.04 3.01
CA ALA A 34 -4.49 -0.60 3.80
C ALA A 34 -3.44 -1.24 2.89
N ARG A 35 -3.86 -2.09 1.95
CA ARG A 35 -2.99 -2.73 0.96
C ARG A 35 -2.22 -1.70 0.14
N LYS A 36 -2.92 -0.72 -0.44
CA LYS A 36 -2.29 0.36 -1.23
C LYS A 36 -1.26 1.13 -0.41
N TRP A 37 -1.59 1.46 0.84
CA TRP A 37 -0.67 2.16 1.73
C TRP A 37 0.60 1.35 1.99
N VAL A 38 0.46 0.05 2.32
CA VAL A 38 1.59 -0.86 2.58
C VAL A 38 2.47 -0.99 1.34
N VAL A 39 1.89 -1.31 0.19
CA VAL A 39 2.62 -1.47 -1.08
C VAL A 39 3.37 -0.19 -1.42
N LYS A 40 2.74 0.97 -1.25
CA LYS A 40 3.37 2.26 -1.51
C LYS A 40 4.57 2.50 -0.60
N LYS A 41 4.44 2.23 0.70
CA LYS A 41 5.54 2.40 1.65
C LYS A 41 6.71 1.48 1.34
N LYS A 42 6.43 0.19 1.11
CA LYS A 42 7.43 -0.81 0.80
C LYS A 42 8.15 -0.52 -0.51
N TYR A 43 7.44 -0.06 -1.54
CA TYR A 43 8.04 0.41 -2.79
C TYR A 43 9.10 1.48 -2.57
N TYR A 44 8.79 2.52 -1.78
CA TYR A 44 9.75 3.61 -1.52
C TYR A 44 10.91 3.19 -0.62
N GLU A 45 10.70 2.25 0.28
CA GLU A 45 11.78 1.69 1.10
C GLU A 45 12.75 0.88 0.24
N MET A 46 12.24 -0.01 -0.61
CA MET A 46 13.06 -0.80 -1.54
C MET A 46 13.72 0.09 -2.60
N ALA A 47 13.05 1.14 -3.07
CA ALA A 47 13.65 2.07 -4.03
C ALA A 47 14.88 2.79 -3.45
N LYS A 48 14.94 2.98 -2.12
CA LYS A 48 16.11 3.57 -1.45
C LYS A 48 17.30 2.62 -1.34
N THR A 49 17.10 1.31 -1.48
CA THR A 49 18.20 0.33 -1.41
C THR A 49 18.97 0.20 -2.73
N GLY A 50 18.51 0.87 -3.80
CA GLY A 50 19.12 0.80 -5.12
C GLY A 50 18.66 -0.40 -5.96
N MET A 51 17.66 -1.16 -5.49
CA MET A 51 17.07 -2.25 -6.26
C MET A 51 16.37 -1.72 -7.54
N PRO A 52 16.40 -2.46 -8.67
CA PRO A 52 15.72 -2.05 -9.89
C PRO A 52 14.22 -1.82 -9.67
N LEU A 53 13.72 -0.65 -10.07
CA LEU A 53 12.32 -0.26 -9.85
C LEU A 53 11.32 -1.23 -10.51
N THR A 54 11.72 -1.89 -11.59
CA THR A 54 10.92 -2.93 -12.26
C THR A 54 10.77 -4.16 -11.37
N GLU A 55 11.87 -4.68 -10.81
CA GLU A 55 11.86 -5.84 -9.93
C GLU A 55 11.01 -5.60 -8.68
N ILE A 56 11.15 -4.43 -8.06
CA ILE A 56 10.33 -4.02 -6.91
C ILE A 56 8.83 -4.13 -7.24
N LYS A 57 8.41 -3.68 -8.43
CA LYS A 57 6.98 -3.75 -8.82
C LYS A 57 6.50 -5.18 -8.99
N TYR A 58 7.32 -6.05 -9.58
CA TYR A 58 6.96 -7.46 -9.75
C TYR A 58 6.86 -8.18 -8.40
N GLU A 59 7.82 -7.97 -7.51
CA GLU A 59 7.81 -8.55 -6.17
C GLU A 59 6.58 -8.10 -5.36
N LEU A 60 6.25 -6.81 -5.40
CA LEU A 60 5.07 -6.28 -4.73
C LEU A 60 3.76 -6.74 -5.38
N ALA A 61 3.73 -6.89 -6.70
CA ALA A 61 2.58 -7.39 -7.43
C ALA A 61 2.23 -8.82 -7.00
N GLU A 62 3.25 -9.68 -6.93
CA GLU A 62 3.11 -11.06 -6.47
C GLU A 62 2.72 -11.12 -4.99
N THR A 63 3.45 -10.42 -4.12
CA THR A 63 3.27 -10.49 -2.66
C THR A 63 1.88 -10.02 -2.21
N TYR A 64 1.36 -8.95 -2.81
CA TYR A 64 0.10 -8.32 -2.37
C TYR A 64 -1.07 -8.59 -3.33
N GLY A 65 -0.88 -9.43 -4.35
CA GLY A 65 -1.91 -9.77 -5.32
C GLY A 65 -2.44 -8.53 -6.07
N MET A 66 -1.54 -7.71 -6.60
CA MET A 66 -1.84 -6.49 -7.35
C MET A 66 -1.18 -6.54 -8.73
N SER A 67 -1.74 -5.87 -9.73
CA SER A 67 -1.05 -5.74 -11.02
C SER A 67 0.04 -4.68 -10.98
N VAL A 68 1.12 -4.87 -11.74
CA VAL A 68 2.17 -3.86 -11.92
C VAL A 68 1.58 -2.52 -12.37
N SER A 69 0.59 -2.54 -13.27
CA SER A 69 -0.13 -1.33 -13.71
C SER A 69 -0.85 -0.61 -12.56
N ALA A 70 -1.44 -1.34 -11.61
CA ALA A 70 -2.05 -0.74 -10.43
C ALA A 70 -1.01 -0.07 -9.53
N ILE A 71 0.16 -0.70 -9.37
CA ILE A 71 1.30 -0.15 -8.63
C ILE A 71 1.81 1.12 -9.33
N ASP A 72 2.01 1.10 -10.65
CA ASP A 72 2.43 2.27 -11.41
C ASP A 72 1.48 3.46 -11.25
N LYS A 73 0.17 3.21 -11.37
CA LYS A 73 -0.85 4.24 -11.14
C LYS A 73 -0.81 4.77 -9.70
N MET A 74 -0.44 3.97 -8.73
CA MET A 74 -0.37 4.39 -7.33
C MET A 74 0.89 5.22 -7.04
N ILE A 75 2.01 4.90 -7.69
CA ILE A 75 3.29 5.57 -7.50
C ILE A 75 3.37 6.86 -8.33
N TYR A 76 3.04 6.81 -9.61
CA TYR A 76 3.34 7.89 -10.57
C TYR A 76 2.15 8.77 -10.93
N LYS A 77 0.91 8.41 -10.57
CA LYS A 77 -0.24 9.23 -10.96
C LYS A 77 -0.30 10.47 -10.07
N PRO A 78 -0.20 11.69 -10.63
CA PRO A 78 -0.35 12.91 -9.86
C PRO A 78 -1.75 12.92 -9.24
N ARG A 79 -1.84 13.30 -7.96
CA ARG A 79 -3.14 13.63 -7.35
C ARG A 79 -3.71 14.78 -8.17
N LYS A 80 -4.80 14.56 -8.90
CA LYS A 80 -5.54 15.67 -9.50
C LYS A 80 -5.91 16.62 -8.35
N PRO A 81 -5.62 17.93 -8.44
CA PRO A 81 -6.10 18.86 -7.44
C PRO A 81 -7.63 18.71 -7.36
N LYS A 82 -8.16 18.53 -6.14
CA LYS A 82 -9.60 18.68 -5.91
C LYS A 82 -9.93 20.08 -6.41
N GLN A 83 -10.75 20.17 -7.45
CA GLN A 83 -11.35 21.45 -7.81
C GLN A 83 -12.15 21.88 -6.58
N LEU A 84 -11.71 22.95 -5.92
CA LEU A 84 -12.47 23.63 -4.88
C LEU A 84 -13.66 24.28 -5.60
N THR A 85 -14.78 23.56 -5.68
CA THR A 85 -16.06 24.18 -6.04
C THR A 85 -16.46 25.05 -4.86
N HIS A 86 -16.18 26.35 -4.98
CA HIS A 86 -16.89 27.38 -4.25
C HIS A 86 -18.22 27.59 -4.96
N GLU A 87 -19.28 26.99 -4.45
CA GLU A 87 -20.66 27.37 -4.74
C GLU A 87 -21.41 27.49 -3.41
#